data_AF-A0A1V3WH82-F1
#
_entry.id   AF-A0A1V3WH82-F1
#
_cell.length_a   1.000
_cell.length_b   1.000
_cell.length_c   1.000
_cell.angle_alpha   90.00
_cell.angle_beta   90.00
_cell.angle_gamma   90.00
#
_symmetry.space_group_name_H-M   'P 1'
#
loop_
_entity.id
_entity.type
_entity.pdbx_description
1 polymer ?
#
loop_
_entity_poly.entity_id
_entity_poly.type
_entity_poly.pdbx_seq_one_letter_code
_entity_poly.pdbx_strand_id
1 'polypeptide(L)'
;MVLRLPQQRYLVVDYKTNHLGATAADYSVDRLTEAMLHSDYPLQALLYVVVLHRFLRWRQPGYDPRRHLGGVLYLFVRGMCGAGTPIRDGHPAGVFGWRAPADLVVALSDLLDDGRRAA
;
A
#
# COMPACT_ATOMS: atom_id res chain seq x y z
N MET A 1 -1.01 -7.79 5.30
CA MET A 1 0.01 -8.83 5.00
C MET A 1 1.26 -8.16 4.43
N VAL A 2 2.45 -8.78 4.52
CA VAL A 2 3.68 -8.28 3.86
C VAL A 2 4.12 -9.30 2.81
N LEU A 3 4.32 -8.85 1.57
CA LEU A 3 4.86 -9.63 0.47
C LEU A 3 6.33 -9.25 0.25
N ARG A 4 7.23 -10.24 0.27
CA ARG A 4 8.63 -10.07 -0.07
C ARG A 4 8.85 -10.44 -1.54
N LEU A 5 9.32 -9.49 -2.32
CA LEU A 5 9.73 -9.63 -3.71
C LEU A 5 11.24 -9.98 -3.81
N PRO A 6 11.72 -10.34 -5.00
CA PRO A 6 13.15 -10.43 -5.28
C PRO A 6 13.94 -9.18 -4.84
N GLN A 7 15.25 -9.35 -4.63
CA GLN A 7 16.16 -8.30 -4.15
C GLN A 7 15.76 -7.62 -2.83
N GLN A 8 14.98 -8.29 -1.98
CA GLN A 8 14.55 -7.80 -0.66
C GLN A 8 13.66 -6.56 -0.73
N ARG A 9 12.81 -6.45 -1.75
CA ARG A 9 11.77 -5.40 -1.78
C ARG A 9 10.50 -5.90 -1.11
N TYR A 10 9.89 -5.10 -0.25
CA TYR A 10 8.74 -5.49 0.57
C TYR A 10 7.53 -4.61 0.25
N LEU A 11 6.38 -5.25 0.02
CA LEU A 11 5.08 -4.60 -0.17
C LEU A 11 4.17 -4.90 1.01
N VAL A 12 3.42 -3.91 1.47
CA VAL A 12 2.24 -4.17 2.32
C VAL A 12 1.06 -4.50 1.40
N VAL A 13 0.30 -5.53 1.73
CA VAL A 13 -0.91 -5.93 1.01
C VAL A 13 -2.09 -5.92 1.97
N ASP A 14 -3.15 -5.21 1.61
CA ASP A 14 -4.42 -5.11 2.36
C ASP A 14 -5.58 -5.54 1.45
N TYR A 15 -6.51 -6.32 2.00
CA TYR A 15 -7.68 -6.82 1.27
C TYR A 15 -8.91 -6.03 1.69
N LYS A 16 -9.65 -5.51 0.69
CA LYS A 16 -10.86 -4.72 0.86
C LYS A 16 -12.05 -5.41 0.24
N THR A 17 -13.13 -5.55 1.00
CA THR A 17 -14.40 -6.13 0.53
C THR A 17 -15.43 -5.05 0.19
N ASN A 18 -15.00 -3.81 -0.02
CA ASN A 18 -15.86 -2.68 -0.37
C ASN A 18 -16.65 -2.96 -1.67
N HIS A 19 -17.90 -2.54 -1.67
CA HIS A 19 -18.78 -2.61 -2.84
C HIS A 19 -18.73 -1.29 -3.60
N LEU A 20 -18.15 -1.29 -4.81
CA LEU A 20 -18.10 -0.12 -5.70
C LEU A 20 -19.09 -0.24 -6.86
N GLY A 21 -19.55 -1.45 -7.15
CA GLY A 21 -20.54 -1.76 -8.17
C GLY A 21 -20.58 -3.26 -8.47
N ALA A 22 -21.30 -3.63 -9.52
CA ALA A 22 -21.58 -5.03 -9.86
C ALA A 22 -20.58 -5.64 -10.84
N THR A 23 -19.74 -4.83 -11.49
CA THR A 23 -18.85 -5.25 -12.57
C THR A 23 -17.39 -4.89 -12.28
N ALA A 24 -16.44 -5.55 -12.94
CA ALA A 24 -15.02 -5.19 -12.84
C ALA A 24 -14.73 -3.74 -13.27
N ALA A 25 -15.55 -3.16 -14.16
CA ALA A 25 -15.42 -1.77 -14.58
C ALA A 25 -15.69 -0.77 -13.44
N ASP A 26 -16.50 -1.15 -12.45
CA ASP A 26 -16.76 -0.35 -11.24
C ASP A 26 -15.56 -0.34 -10.27
N TYR A 27 -14.54 -1.14 -10.57
CA TYR A 27 -13.27 -1.23 -9.84
C TYR A 27 -12.09 -0.77 -10.70
N SER A 28 -12.34 0.18 -11.62
CA SER A 28 -11.31 0.85 -12.41
C SER A 28 -10.39 1.72 -11.53
N VAL A 29 -9.22 2.09 -12.05
CA VAL A 29 -8.24 2.93 -11.32
C VAL A 29 -8.86 4.22 -10.77
N ASP A 30 -9.74 4.88 -11.52
CA ASP A 30 -10.40 6.12 -11.09
C ASP A 30 -11.36 5.84 -9.92
N ARG A 31 -12.18 4.79 -10.03
CA ARG A 31 -13.11 4.39 -8.95
C ARG A 31 -12.38 3.95 -7.69
N LEU A 32 -11.26 3.25 -7.84
CA LEU A 32 -10.40 2.89 -6.72
C LEU A 32 -9.78 4.14 -6.09
N THR A 33 -9.34 5.12 -6.88
CA THR A 33 -8.77 6.37 -6.36
C THR A 33 -9.80 7.15 -5.55
N GLU A 34 -11.04 7.26 -6.04
CA GLU A 34 -12.16 7.86 -5.31
C GLU A 34 -12.41 7.13 -3.97
N ALA A 35 -12.50 5.80 -4.00
CA ALA A 35 -12.72 4.99 -2.81
C ALA A 35 -11.57 5.11 -1.79
N MET A 36 -10.33 5.16 -2.27
CA MET A 36 -9.15 5.36 -1.43
C MET A 36 -9.21 6.70 -0.69
N LEU A 37 -9.53 7.78 -1.40
CA LEU A 37 -9.64 9.13 -0.81
C LEU A 37 -10.81 9.23 0.16
N HIS A 38 -11.97 8.63 -0.14
CA HIS A 38 -13.15 8.71 0.71
C HIS A 38 -12.98 8.01 2.07
N SER A 39 -12.14 6.97 2.14
CA SER A 39 -11.94 6.16 3.35
C SER A 39 -10.63 6.45 4.09
N ASP A 40 -9.95 7.56 3.78
CA ASP A 40 -8.65 7.94 4.35
C ASP A 40 -7.57 6.84 4.25
N TYR A 41 -7.70 5.95 3.27
CA TYR A 41 -6.75 4.86 3.08
C TYR A 41 -5.32 5.31 2.73
N PRO A 42 -5.04 6.50 2.16
CA PRO A 42 -3.69 7.02 2.06
C PRO A 42 -2.98 7.16 3.41
N LEU A 43 -3.68 7.63 4.45
CA LEU A 43 -3.12 7.73 5.80
C LEU A 43 -2.87 6.33 6.37
N GLN A 44 -3.84 5.42 6.22
CA GLN A 44 -3.67 4.01 6.63
C GLN A 44 -2.45 3.38 5.95
N ALA A 45 -2.29 3.59 4.64
CA ALA A 45 -1.16 3.09 3.86
C ALA A 45 0.18 3.63 4.38
N LEU A 46 0.27 4.95 4.64
CA LEU A 46 1.49 5.54 5.20
C LEU A 46 1.85 4.93 6.55
N LEU A 47 0.89 4.79 7.46
CA LEU A 47 1.11 4.19 8.78
C LEU A 47 1.60 2.74 8.66
N TYR A 48 1.03 1.96 7.74
CA TYR A 48 1.50 0.60 7.50
C TYR A 48 2.92 0.53 6.96
N VAL A 49 3.28 1.43 6.04
CA VAL A 49 4.64 1.48 5.51
C VAL A 49 5.64 1.98 6.57
N VAL A 50 5.23 2.89 7.47
CA VAL A 50 6.04 3.27 8.65
C VAL A 50 6.28 2.09 9.57
N VAL A 51 5.25 1.31 9.90
CA VAL A 51 5.41 0.09 10.70
C VAL A 51 6.38 -0.88 10.03
N LEU A 52 6.21 -1.10 8.72
CA LEU A 52 7.12 -1.94 7.94
C LEU A 52 8.55 -1.40 7.93
N HIS A 53 8.74 -0.08 7.76
CA HIS A 53 10.04 0.57 7.81
C HIS A 53 10.77 0.28 9.12
N ARG A 54 10.08 0.45 10.25
CA ARG A 54 10.64 0.25 11.60
C ARG A 54 10.97 -1.22 11.84
N PHE A 55 10.11 -2.13 11.40
CA PHE A 55 10.37 -3.56 11.46
C PHE A 55 11.61 -3.97 10.64
N LEU A 56 11.73 -3.46 9.40
CA LEU A 56 12.85 -3.80 8.52
C LEU A 56 14.18 -3.18 8.98
N ARG A 57 14.17 -1.99 9.61
CA ARG A 57 15.37 -1.41 10.26
C ARG A 57 16.01 -2.38 11.24
N TRP A 58 15.21 -3.24 11.89
CA TRP A 58 15.72 -4.22 12.86
C TRP A 58 16.01 -5.58 12.25
N ARG A 59 15.28 -5.97 11.18
CA ARG A 59 15.27 -7.35 10.68
C ARG A 59 15.97 -7.56 9.35
N GLN A 60 16.17 -6.52 8.55
CA GLN A 60 16.79 -6.62 7.22
C GLN A 60 18.25 -6.14 7.29
N PRO A 61 19.24 -7.04 7.10
CA PRO A 61 20.64 -6.63 6.97
C PRO A 61 20.84 -5.64 5.83
N GLY A 62 21.65 -4.61 6.07
CA GLY A 62 21.93 -3.56 5.08
C GLY A 62 20.68 -2.77 4.65
N TYR A 63 19.73 -2.57 5.57
CA TYR A 63 18.45 -1.94 5.25
C TYR A 63 18.62 -0.51 4.68
N ASP A 64 18.17 -0.34 3.44
CA ASP A 64 17.94 0.96 2.79
C ASP A 64 16.44 1.12 2.46
N PRO A 65 15.75 2.15 3.00
CA PRO A 65 14.35 2.44 2.69
C PRO A 65 14.06 2.57 1.19
N ARG A 66 14.94 3.20 0.40
CA ARG A 66 14.73 3.44 -1.04
C ARG A 66 14.75 2.14 -1.83
N ARG A 67 15.60 1.20 -1.40
CA ARG A 67 15.73 -0.13 -2.01
C ARG A 67 14.64 -1.08 -1.54
N HIS A 68 14.39 -1.14 -0.24
CA HIS A 68 13.61 -2.22 0.35
C HIS A 68 12.12 -1.89 0.50
N LEU A 69 11.71 -0.62 0.56
CA LEU A 69 10.29 -0.27 0.57
C LEU A 69 9.73 -0.30 -0.85
N GLY A 70 8.79 -1.22 -1.08
CA GLY A 70 8.05 -1.38 -2.33
C GLY A 70 6.77 -0.55 -2.39
N GLY A 71 6.19 -0.17 -1.25
CA GLY A 71 4.90 0.51 -1.16
C GLY A 71 3.78 -0.40 -0.67
N VAL A 72 2.56 -0.11 -1.10
CA VAL A 72 1.33 -0.80 -0.71
C VAL A 72 0.54 -1.30 -1.92
N LEU A 73 -0.20 -2.37 -1.72
CA LEU A 73 -1.25 -2.87 -2.60
C LEU A 73 -2.55 -2.99 -1.81
N TYR A 74 -3.60 -2.31 -2.29
CA TYR A 74 -4.97 -2.46 -1.80
C TYR A 74 -5.75 -3.28 -2.82
N LEU A 75 -6.21 -4.45 -2.39
CA LEU A 75 -6.89 -5.43 -3.23
C LEU A 75 -8.39 -5.39 -2.93
N PHE A 76 -9.14 -4.68 -3.76
CA PHE A 76 -10.60 -4.65 -3.75
C PHE A 76 -11.12 -5.92 -4.41
N VAL A 77 -11.21 -6.99 -3.61
CA VAL A 77 -11.36 -8.37 -4.10
C VAL A 77 -12.62 -8.60 -4.92
N ARG A 78 -13.67 -7.79 -4.74
CA ARG A 78 -14.91 -7.86 -5.52
C ARG A 78 -14.74 -7.44 -6.99
N GLY A 79 -13.71 -6.66 -7.30
CA GLY A 79 -13.35 -6.29 -8.67
C GLY A 79 -12.42 -7.26 -9.38
N MET A 80 -11.90 -8.27 -8.67
CA MET A 80 -10.94 -9.23 -9.21
C MET A 80 -11.68 -10.46 -9.74
N CYS A 81 -11.44 -10.82 -11.00
CA CYS A 81 -12.11 -11.92 -11.71
C CYS A 81 -11.18 -13.12 -11.97
N GLY A 82 -10.22 -13.35 -11.06
CA GLY A 82 -9.20 -14.39 -11.23
C GLY A 82 -8.33 -14.14 -12.47
N ALA A 83 -8.06 -15.20 -13.25
CA ALA A 83 -7.28 -15.11 -14.49
C ALA A 83 -7.94 -14.21 -15.56
N GLY A 84 -9.26 -13.99 -15.46
CA GLY A 84 -10.01 -13.11 -16.36
C GLY A 84 -10.09 -11.65 -15.89
N THR A 85 -9.34 -11.23 -14.87
CA THR A 85 -9.37 -9.85 -14.38
C THR A 85 -8.97 -8.88 -15.51
N PRO A 86 -9.86 -7.94 -15.91
CA PRO A 86 -9.52 -6.98 -16.94
C PRO A 86 -8.34 -6.10 -16.53
N ILE A 87 -7.44 -5.84 -17.46
CA ILE A 87 -6.31 -4.93 -17.28
C ILE A 87 -6.51 -3.76 -18.25
N ARG A 88 -6.55 -2.54 -17.72
CA ARG A 88 -6.65 -1.32 -18.51
C ARG A 88 -5.43 -0.45 -18.24
N ASP A 89 -4.71 -0.08 -19.28
CA ASP A 89 -3.49 0.74 -19.19
C ASP A 89 -2.46 0.18 -18.18
N GLY A 90 -2.37 -1.15 -18.07
CA GLY A 90 -1.48 -1.83 -17.13
C GLY A 90 -2.03 -1.97 -15.70
N HIS A 91 -3.25 -1.48 -15.42
CA HIS A 91 -3.91 -1.57 -14.12
C HIS A 91 -4.98 -2.68 -14.11
N PRO A 92 -4.79 -3.76 -13.34
CA PRO A 92 -5.84 -4.76 -13.14
C PRO A 92 -7.01 -4.17 -12.33
N ALA A 93 -8.24 -4.49 -12.72
CA ALA A 93 -9.43 -4.12 -11.96
C ALA A 93 -9.33 -4.62 -10.51
N GLY A 94 -9.71 -3.75 -9.57
CA GLY A 94 -9.66 -4.04 -8.13
C GLY A 94 -8.27 -3.94 -7.49
N VAL A 95 -7.20 -3.59 -8.23
CA VAL A 95 -5.85 -3.47 -7.68
C VAL A 95 -5.40 -2.02 -7.67
N PHE A 96 -5.32 -1.44 -6.47
CA PHE A 96 -4.71 -0.12 -6.27
C PHE A 96 -3.30 -0.27 -5.71
N GLY A 97 -2.32 0.33 -6.37
CA GLY A 97 -0.93 0.32 -5.94
C GLY A 97 -0.41 1.72 -5.68
N TRP A 98 0.31 1.91 -4.58
CA TRP A 98 0.96 3.19 -4.30
C TRP A 98 2.30 2.99 -3.62
N ARG A 99 3.31 3.72 -4.10
CA ARG A 99 4.64 3.74 -3.51
C ARG A 99 4.91 5.14 -2.95
N ALA A 100 4.65 5.30 -1.66
CA ALA A 100 5.02 6.52 -0.94
C ALA A 100 6.54 6.78 -1.08
N PRO A 101 6.97 8.04 -1.26
CA PRO A 101 8.38 8.41 -1.21
C PRO A 101 9.02 7.93 0.10
N ALA A 102 10.23 7.36 0.00
CA ALA A 102 10.87 6.74 1.16
C ALA A 102 11.25 7.78 2.23
N ASP A 103 11.63 8.98 1.82
CA ASP A 103 11.86 10.15 2.67
C ASP A 103 10.61 10.57 3.44
N LEU A 104 9.43 10.57 2.81
CA LEU A 104 8.17 10.82 3.50
C LEU A 104 7.91 9.78 4.60
N VAL A 105 8.16 8.50 4.32
CA VAL A 105 8.00 7.42 5.31
C VAL A 105 8.97 7.60 6.49
N VAL A 106 10.23 7.94 6.21
CA VAL A 106 11.24 8.19 7.26
C VAL A 106 10.83 9.37 8.11
N ALA A 107 10.50 10.51 7.48
CA ALA A 107 10.08 11.73 8.19
C ALA A 107 8.85 11.51 9.06
N LEU A 108 7.85 10.77 8.56
CA LEU A 108 6.65 10.43 9.36
C LEU A 108 6.99 9.49 10.51
N SER A 109 7.90 8.54 10.32
CA SER A 109 8.37 7.67 11.40
C SER A 109 9.03 8.46 12.53
N ASP A 110 9.88 9.43 12.18
CA ASP A 110 10.58 10.27 13.15
C ASP A 110 9.61 11.21 13.89
N LEU A 111 8.65 11.80 13.17
CA LEU A 111 7.59 12.62 13.76
C LEU A 111 6.78 11.84 14.82
N LEU A 112 6.43 10.59 14.53
CA LEU A 112 5.71 9.72 15.46
C LEU A 112 6.54 9.29 16.68
N ASP A 113 7.87 9.38 16.60
CA ASP A 113 8.77 9.14 17.73
C ASP A 113 8.87 10.35 18.66
N ASP A 114 8.90 11.56 18.11
CA ASP A 114 8.97 12.78 18.92
C ASP A 114 7.66 13.05 19.67
N GLY A 115 6.50 12.71 19.09
CA GLY A 115 5.20 12.79 19.78
C GLY A 115 5.10 11.92 21.03
N ARG A 116 5.93 10.87 21.17
CA ARG A 116 6.01 10.04 22.38
C ARG A 116 6.88 10.64 23.48
N ARG A 117 7.77 11.60 23.16
CA ARG A 117 8.65 12.25 24.12
C ARG A 117 8.04 13.49 24.76
N ALA A 118 6.99 14.04 24.13
CA ALA A 118 6.29 15.24 24.58
C ALA A 118 5.03 14.94 25.44
N ALA A 119 4.65 13.67 25.59
CA ALA A 119 3.53 13.19 26.40
C ALA A 119 4.06 12.43 27.63
#